data_AF-A0A3S1NYS1-F1
#
_entry.id   AF-A0A3S1NYS1-F1
#
_cell.length_a   1.000
_cell.length_b   1.000
_cell.length_c   1.000
_cell.angle_alpha   90.00
_cell.angle_beta   90.00
_cell.angle_gamma   90.00
#
_symmetry.space_group_name_H-M   'P 1'
#
loop_
_entity.id
_entity.type
_entity.pdbx_description
1 polymer ?
#
loop_
_entity_poly.entity_id
_entity_poly.type
_entity_poly.pdbx_seq_one_letter_code
_entity_poly.pdbx_strand_id
1 'polypeptide(L)'
;MMGHPGDAAIMPLAEQAHKDGIKMMYQNVPVPTVVAAFGGGYVGAQQEQQGRALGAEAFKLAGLKAGDKAIMIGPFENESRGARERGTVAALKEAGVDVVQINSQTEWAADPNLAIPPITAALLDNPGVKAVGYPGGQMLGN
;
A
#
# COMPACT_ATOMS: atom_id res chain seq x y z
N MET A 1 -6.85 6.79 -16.99
CA MET A 1 -7.15 7.54 -15.75
C MET A 1 -5.91 7.52 -14.89
N MET A 2 -5.34 8.70 -14.56
CA MET A 2 -4.29 8.81 -13.55
C MET A 2 -4.99 8.80 -12.19
N GLY A 3 -4.74 7.75 -11.41
CA GLY A 3 -5.53 7.40 -10.23
C GLY A 3 -6.10 6.00 -10.38
N HIS A 4 -5.85 5.16 -9.39
CA HIS A 4 -6.39 3.80 -9.27
C HIS A 4 -7.89 3.89 -9.00
N PRO A 5 -8.79 3.78 -10.00
CA PRO A 5 -10.19 4.12 -9.83
C PRO A 5 -10.90 3.00 -9.03
N GLY A 6 -11.51 3.36 -7.91
CA GLY A 6 -12.32 2.44 -7.10
C GLY A 6 -13.75 2.29 -7.64
N ASP A 7 -14.61 1.60 -6.87
CA ASP A 7 -15.98 1.27 -7.28
C ASP A 7 -16.77 2.48 -7.81
N ALA A 8 -16.73 3.61 -7.10
CA ALA A 8 -17.50 4.80 -7.47
C ALA A 8 -17.15 5.34 -8.87
N ALA A 9 -15.88 5.29 -9.24
CA ALA A 9 -15.42 5.76 -10.55
C ALA A 9 -15.70 4.76 -11.66
N ILE A 10 -15.69 3.45 -11.35
CA ILE A 10 -15.88 2.39 -12.34
C ILE A 10 -17.36 2.09 -12.59
N MET A 11 -18.24 2.30 -11.59
CA MET A 11 -19.67 1.97 -11.66
C MET A 11 -20.37 2.40 -12.96
N PRO A 12 -20.35 3.69 -13.38
CA PRO A 12 -21.07 4.11 -14.60
C PRO A 12 -20.51 3.47 -15.87
N LEU A 13 -19.19 3.21 -15.92
CA LEU A 13 -18.54 2.60 -17.08
C LEU A 13 -18.89 1.11 -17.18
N ALA A 14 -18.93 0.42 -16.05
CA ALA A 14 -19.30 -0.99 -15.99
C ALA A 14 -20.79 -1.20 -16.31
N GLU A 15 -21.66 -0.30 -15.86
CA GLU A 15 -23.08 -0.35 -16.22
C GLU A 15 -23.29 -0.24 -17.73
N GLN A 16 -22.61 0.71 -18.39
CA GLN A 16 -22.70 0.88 -19.83
C GLN A 16 -22.17 -0.35 -20.57
N ALA A 17 -20.99 -0.84 -20.21
CA ALA A 17 -20.41 -2.03 -20.82
C ALA A 17 -21.31 -3.28 -20.64
N HIS A 18 -21.95 -3.43 -19.48
CA HIS A 18 -22.91 -4.50 -19.23
C HIS A 18 -24.12 -4.42 -20.15
N LYS A 19 -24.71 -3.22 -20.32
CA LYS A 19 -25.84 -2.97 -21.23
C LYS A 19 -25.49 -3.29 -22.69
N ASP A 20 -24.25 -3.03 -23.08
CA ASP A 20 -23.73 -3.29 -24.42
C ASP A 20 -23.31 -4.76 -24.63
N GLY A 21 -23.48 -5.64 -23.62
CA GLY A 21 -23.13 -7.05 -23.70
C GLY A 21 -21.62 -7.33 -23.63
N ILE A 22 -20.81 -6.35 -23.24
CA ILE A 22 -19.35 -6.46 -23.15
C ILE A 22 -18.98 -7.22 -21.87
N LYS A 23 -18.13 -8.25 -22.03
CA LYS A 23 -17.58 -8.98 -20.88
C LYS A 23 -16.45 -8.18 -20.24
N MET A 24 -16.46 -8.11 -18.91
CA MET A 24 -15.55 -7.27 -18.14
C MET A 24 -14.59 -8.09 -17.27
N MET A 25 -13.39 -7.56 -17.12
CA MET A 25 -12.32 -8.10 -16.30
C MET A 25 -11.64 -6.91 -15.60
N TYR A 26 -11.66 -6.89 -14.26
CA TYR A 26 -11.07 -5.79 -13.50
C TYR A 26 -9.66 -6.14 -13.07
N GLN A 27 -8.75 -5.17 -13.14
CA GLN A 27 -7.35 -5.39 -12.85
C GLN A 27 -6.85 -4.43 -11.77
N ASN A 28 -5.93 -4.91 -10.93
CA ASN A 28 -5.08 -4.13 -10.03
C ASN A 28 -5.80 -3.51 -8.81
N VAL A 29 -6.89 -2.77 -9.01
CA VAL A 29 -7.73 -2.22 -7.92
C VAL A 29 -8.97 -3.10 -7.77
N PRO A 30 -9.25 -3.66 -6.59
CA PRO A 30 -10.49 -4.39 -6.38
C PRO A 30 -11.68 -3.42 -6.45
N VAL A 31 -12.72 -3.83 -7.19
CA VAL A 31 -14.01 -3.12 -7.31
C VAL A 31 -15.17 -4.07 -6.98
N PRO A 32 -15.25 -4.54 -5.72
CA PRO A 32 -16.16 -5.62 -5.33
C PRO A 32 -17.64 -5.26 -5.54
N THR A 33 -18.01 -3.98 -5.40
CA THR A 33 -19.40 -3.54 -5.58
C THR A 33 -19.79 -3.58 -7.06
N VAL A 34 -18.88 -3.16 -7.94
CA VAL A 34 -19.07 -3.24 -9.40
C VAL A 34 -19.17 -4.70 -9.85
N VAL A 35 -18.26 -5.57 -9.37
CA VAL A 35 -18.28 -7.00 -9.70
C VAL A 35 -19.59 -7.64 -9.24
N ALA A 36 -20.08 -7.30 -8.05
CA ALA A 36 -21.36 -7.79 -7.54
C ALA A 36 -22.55 -7.32 -8.39
N ALA A 37 -22.51 -6.08 -8.91
CA ALA A 37 -23.59 -5.52 -9.71
C ALA A 37 -23.64 -6.05 -11.16
N PHE A 38 -22.49 -6.18 -11.82
CA PHE A 38 -22.44 -6.42 -13.27
C PHE A 38 -21.66 -7.66 -13.70
N GLY A 39 -21.11 -8.41 -12.74
CA GLY A 39 -20.28 -9.58 -12.97
C GLY A 39 -18.87 -9.24 -13.45
N GLY A 40 -18.12 -10.26 -13.88
CA GLY A 40 -16.72 -10.15 -14.24
C GLY A 40 -15.78 -10.74 -13.18
N GLY A 41 -14.50 -10.85 -13.52
CA GLY A 41 -13.46 -11.30 -12.59
C GLY A 41 -12.66 -10.14 -12.00
N TYR A 42 -11.79 -10.46 -11.03
CA TYR A 42 -10.69 -9.59 -10.62
C TYR A 42 -9.33 -10.29 -10.76
N VAL A 43 -8.33 -9.61 -11.34
CA VAL A 43 -6.94 -10.05 -11.41
C VAL A 43 -6.05 -8.97 -10.79
N GLY A 44 -5.42 -9.29 -9.67
CA GLY A 44 -4.52 -8.37 -9.01
C GLY A 44 -4.04 -8.88 -7.66
N ALA A 45 -3.35 -7.99 -6.95
CA ALA A 45 -2.73 -8.29 -5.68
C ALA A 45 -3.74 -8.39 -4.53
N GLN A 46 -3.64 -9.43 -3.72
CA GLN A 46 -4.28 -9.50 -2.41
C GLN A 46 -3.43 -8.68 -1.41
N GLN A 47 -3.68 -7.37 -1.37
CA GLN A 47 -2.73 -6.41 -0.81
C GLN A 47 -2.39 -6.66 0.66
N GLU A 48 -3.38 -6.92 1.51
CA GLU A 48 -3.13 -7.18 2.94
C GLU A 48 -2.28 -8.43 3.15
N GLN A 49 -2.61 -9.54 2.47
CA GLN A 49 -1.87 -10.78 2.58
C GLN A 49 -0.43 -10.62 2.07
N GLN A 50 -0.24 -9.90 0.95
CA GLN A 50 1.10 -9.57 0.45
C GLN A 50 1.88 -8.71 1.45
N GLY A 51 1.23 -7.74 2.09
CA GLY A 51 1.83 -6.91 3.14
C GLY A 51 2.28 -7.73 4.35
N ARG A 52 1.40 -8.61 4.85
CA ARG A 52 1.74 -9.52 5.95
C ARG A 52 2.93 -10.41 5.61
N ALA A 53 2.95 -10.99 4.40
CA ALA A 53 4.06 -11.81 3.93
C ALA A 53 5.37 -11.00 3.84
N LEU A 54 5.31 -9.76 3.34
CA LEU A 54 6.46 -8.85 3.29
C LEU A 54 6.99 -8.55 4.70
N GLY A 55 6.12 -8.21 5.66
CA GLY A 55 6.54 -7.93 7.03
C GLY A 55 7.19 -9.13 7.71
N ALA A 56 6.64 -10.32 7.53
CA ALA A 56 7.19 -11.57 8.07
C ALA A 56 8.58 -11.90 7.48
N GLU A 57 8.75 -11.80 6.15
CA GLU A 57 10.05 -12.05 5.53
C GLU A 57 11.06 -10.93 5.81
N ALA A 58 10.63 -9.67 5.90
CA ALA A 58 11.51 -8.57 6.30
C ALA A 58 12.05 -8.77 7.72
N PHE A 59 11.20 -9.18 8.66
CA PHE A 59 11.63 -9.51 10.03
C PHE A 59 12.74 -10.56 10.04
N LYS A 60 12.56 -11.64 9.28
CA LYS A 60 13.51 -12.75 9.19
C LYS A 60 14.80 -12.36 8.48
N LEU A 61 14.71 -11.78 7.29
CA LEU A 61 15.86 -11.51 6.42
C LEU A 61 16.73 -10.36 6.93
N ALA A 62 16.14 -9.34 7.56
CA ALA A 62 16.88 -8.25 8.17
C ALA A 62 17.38 -8.59 9.59
N GLY A 63 17.08 -9.79 10.11
CA GLY A 63 17.49 -10.21 11.44
C GLY A 63 16.90 -9.35 12.56
N LEU A 64 15.68 -8.84 12.36
CA LEU A 64 14.97 -8.04 13.35
C LEU A 64 14.60 -8.91 14.56
N LYS A 65 14.47 -8.25 15.70
CA LYS A 65 14.08 -8.86 16.98
C LYS A 65 12.97 -8.04 17.61
N ALA A 66 12.23 -8.68 18.53
CA ALA A 66 11.30 -7.94 19.38
C ALA A 66 12.04 -6.82 20.12
N GLY A 67 11.43 -5.63 20.17
CA GLY A 67 12.04 -4.40 20.69
C GLY A 67 12.86 -3.60 19.67
N ASP A 68 13.16 -4.17 18.50
CA ASP A 68 13.75 -3.38 17.41
C ASP A 68 12.73 -2.39 16.85
N LYS A 69 13.24 -1.32 16.24
CA LYS A 69 12.42 -0.27 15.65
C LYS A 69 12.51 -0.27 14.14
N ALA A 70 11.38 -0.08 13.48
CA ALA A 70 11.26 0.08 12.03
C ALA A 70 10.42 1.32 11.70
N ILE A 71 10.66 1.88 10.52
CA ILE A 71 9.81 2.92 9.91
C ILE A 71 9.06 2.28 8.75
N MET A 72 7.75 2.50 8.66
CA MET A 72 6.95 2.18 7.49
C MET A 72 6.32 3.44 6.92
N ILE A 73 6.62 3.73 5.65
CA ILE A 73 6.03 4.83 4.90
C ILE A 73 4.90 4.26 4.05
N GLY A 74 3.72 4.88 4.09
CA GLY A 74 2.57 4.39 3.34
C GLY A 74 1.36 5.29 3.35
N PRO A 75 0.41 5.11 2.42
CA PRO A 75 -0.82 5.88 2.38
C PRO A 75 -1.82 5.32 3.39
N PHE A 76 -1.48 5.35 4.68
CA PHE A 76 -2.24 4.69 5.76
C PHE A 76 -3.67 5.21 5.89
N GLU A 77 -3.87 6.51 5.65
CA GLU A 77 -5.19 7.16 5.67
C GLU A 77 -6.04 6.83 4.44
N ASN A 78 -5.44 6.28 3.39
CA ASN A 78 -6.18 5.81 2.22
C ASN A 78 -6.57 4.35 2.42
N GLU A 79 -7.84 4.09 2.71
CA GLU A 79 -8.33 2.74 2.97
C GLU A 79 -8.09 1.80 1.78
N SER A 80 -8.36 2.26 0.56
CA SER A 80 -8.21 1.47 -0.66
C SER A 80 -6.75 1.21 -1.07
N ARG A 81 -5.81 2.07 -0.69
CA ARG A 81 -4.40 1.98 -1.11
C ARG A 81 -3.44 1.49 -0.03
N GLY A 82 -3.71 1.75 1.24
CA GLY A 82 -2.80 1.46 2.35
C GLY A 82 -2.88 0.02 2.89
N ALA A 83 -3.66 -0.87 2.27
CA ALA A 83 -3.90 -2.22 2.79
C ALA A 83 -2.60 -3.04 2.89
N ARG A 84 -1.68 -2.89 1.94
CA ARG A 84 -0.38 -3.58 1.96
C ARG A 84 0.48 -3.09 3.11
N GLU A 85 0.64 -1.77 3.25
CA GLU A 85 1.49 -1.20 4.30
C GLU A 85 0.90 -1.45 5.70
N ARG A 86 -0.43 -1.43 5.86
CA ARG A 86 -1.09 -1.85 7.10
C ARG A 86 -0.82 -3.33 7.41
N GLY A 87 -0.87 -4.21 6.41
CA GLY A 87 -0.51 -5.62 6.56
C GLY A 87 0.95 -5.83 7.00
N THR A 88 1.88 -5.07 6.40
CA THR A 88 3.31 -5.09 6.79
C THR A 88 3.50 -4.63 8.23
N VAL A 89 2.87 -3.51 8.62
CA VAL A 89 2.94 -2.97 9.98
C VAL A 89 2.36 -3.97 10.98
N ALA A 90 1.23 -4.60 10.66
CA ALA A 90 0.60 -5.60 11.53
C ALA A 90 1.54 -6.78 11.79
N ALA A 91 2.12 -7.38 10.74
CA ALA A 91 3.04 -8.50 10.88
C ALA A 91 4.30 -8.14 11.70
N LEU A 92 4.87 -6.95 11.49
CA LEU A 92 6.02 -6.48 12.27
C LEU A 92 5.67 -6.24 13.75
N LYS A 93 4.53 -5.60 14.04
CA LYS A 93 4.06 -5.37 15.41
C LYS A 93 3.71 -6.67 16.13
N GLU A 94 3.07 -7.62 15.44
CA GLU A 94 2.79 -8.98 15.95
C GLU A 94 4.09 -9.71 16.32
N ALA A 95 5.20 -9.46 15.60
CA ALA A 95 6.54 -9.97 15.91
C ALA A 95 7.30 -9.16 17.00
N GLY A 96 6.67 -8.14 17.58
CA GLY A 96 7.23 -7.33 18.66
C GLY A 96 8.14 -6.18 18.21
N VAL A 97 8.14 -5.82 16.92
CA VAL A 97 8.87 -4.64 16.41
C VAL A 97 8.05 -3.38 16.69
N ASP A 98 8.71 -2.33 17.17
CA ASP A 98 8.11 -0.99 17.26
C ASP A 98 8.12 -0.34 15.88
N VAL A 99 6.93 -0.01 15.35
CA VAL A 99 6.80 0.49 13.97
C VAL A 99 6.26 1.91 13.98
N VAL A 100 7.11 2.85 13.56
CA VAL A 100 6.75 4.23 13.27
C VAL A 100 6.12 4.30 11.89
N GLN A 101 4.93 4.91 11.80
CA GLN A 101 4.20 5.05 10.55
C GLN A 101 4.31 6.50 10.04
N ILE A 102 4.71 6.66 8.78
CA ILE A 102 4.72 7.96 8.09
C ILE A 102 3.68 7.92 6.99
N ASN A 103 2.66 8.77 7.07
CA ASN A 103 1.64 8.86 6.03
C ASN A 103 2.23 9.54 4.77
N SER A 104 2.27 8.80 3.67
CA SER A 104 2.82 9.30 2.40
C SER A 104 1.88 10.28 1.73
N GLN A 105 2.42 11.39 1.21
CA GLN A 105 1.67 12.32 0.36
C GLN A 105 1.64 11.84 -1.09
N THR A 106 0.60 12.19 -1.84
CA THR A 106 0.43 11.71 -3.22
C THR A 106 1.50 12.29 -4.15
N GLU A 107 1.89 13.54 -3.89
CA GLU A 107 2.86 14.33 -4.64
C GLU A 107 4.26 13.73 -4.59
N TRP A 108 4.60 12.97 -3.54
CA TRP A 108 5.90 12.32 -3.39
C TRP A 108 6.16 11.25 -4.46
N ALA A 109 5.11 10.72 -5.08
CA ALA A 109 5.25 9.81 -6.20
C ALA A 109 5.71 10.53 -7.49
N ALA A 110 5.38 11.82 -7.63
CA ALA A 110 5.77 12.65 -8.76
C ALA A 110 7.10 13.37 -8.52
N ASP A 111 7.37 13.79 -7.29
CA ASP A 111 8.65 14.37 -6.86
C ASP A 111 9.10 13.74 -5.54
N PRO A 112 9.92 12.68 -5.59
CA PRO A 112 10.45 12.01 -4.41
C PRO A 112 11.29 12.92 -3.49
N ASN A 113 11.83 14.03 -3.98
CA ASN A 113 12.61 14.95 -3.15
C ASN A 113 11.78 15.58 -2.03
N LEU A 114 10.46 15.72 -2.24
CA LEU A 114 9.53 16.20 -1.22
C LEU A 114 9.46 15.28 0.00
N ALA A 115 9.83 14.00 -0.13
CA ALA A 115 9.86 13.05 0.97
C ALA A 115 11.15 13.13 1.82
N ILE A 116 12.22 13.79 1.32
CA ILE A 116 13.51 13.84 2.02
C ILE A 116 13.40 14.48 3.41
N PRO A 117 12.80 15.69 3.59
CA PRO A 117 12.71 16.30 4.91
C PRO A 117 11.94 15.46 5.94
N PRO A 118 10.72 14.95 5.68
CA PRO A 118 9.98 14.16 6.67
C PRO A 118 10.64 12.82 6.99
N ILE A 119 11.27 12.16 6.02
CA ILE A 119 12.02 10.92 6.27
C ILE A 119 13.26 11.21 7.12
N THR A 120 13.99 12.30 6.83
CA THR A 120 15.17 12.71 7.60
C THR A 120 14.79 13.00 9.05
N ALA A 121 13.72 13.76 9.28
CA ALA A 121 13.21 14.06 10.62
C ALA A 121 12.86 12.77 11.38
N ALA A 122 12.13 11.84 10.75
CA ALA A 122 11.75 10.58 11.38
C ALA A 122 12.95 9.71 11.75
N LEU A 123 14.01 9.68 10.93
CA LEU A 123 15.24 8.94 11.24
C LEU A 123 16.00 9.58 12.42
N LEU A 124 16.05 10.91 12.49
CA LEU A 124 16.68 11.65 13.59
C LEU A 124 15.93 11.47 14.91
N ASP A 125 14.60 11.49 14.87
CA ASP A 125 13.74 11.30 16.04
C ASP A 125 13.70 9.85 16.54
N ASN A 126 14.16 8.91 15.71
CA ASN A 126 14.17 7.48 16.02
C ASN A 126 15.57 6.89 15.83
N PRO A 127 16.54 7.28 16.67
CA PRO A 127 17.88 6.71 16.61
C PRO A 127 17.82 5.20 16.84
N GLY A 128 18.52 4.42 16.01
CA GLY A 128 18.55 2.96 16.11
C GLY A 128 17.47 2.22 15.31
N VAL A 129 16.70 2.90 14.45
CA VAL A 129 15.87 2.24 13.44
C VAL A 129 16.71 1.27 12.60
N LYS A 130 16.23 0.05 12.43
CA LYS A 130 16.92 -1.04 11.71
C LYS A 130 16.34 -1.36 10.35
N ALA A 131 15.13 -0.89 10.06
CA ALA A 131 14.46 -1.11 8.79
C ALA A 131 13.59 0.10 8.40
N VAL A 132 13.55 0.40 7.10
CA VAL A 132 12.65 1.40 6.51
C VAL A 132 11.93 0.75 5.33
N GLY A 133 10.60 0.74 5.37
CA GLY A 133 9.78 0.29 4.25
C GLY A 133 9.13 1.45 3.51
N TYR A 134 9.08 1.33 2.19
CA TYR A 134 8.54 2.34 1.27
C TYR A 134 7.27 1.78 0.57
N PRO A 135 6.29 2.63 0.22
CA PRO A 135 5.04 2.19 -0.40
C PRO A 135 5.18 1.83 -1.89
N GLY A 136 6.36 2.02 -2.47
CA GLY A 136 6.68 1.63 -3.83
C GLY A 136 8.00 2.22 -4.31
N GLY A 137 8.56 1.61 -5.37
CA GLY A 137 9.86 1.98 -5.93
C GLY A 137 9.91 3.39 -6.52
N GLN A 138 8.76 4.00 -6.84
CA GLN A 138 8.71 5.37 -7.37
C GLN A 138 9.36 6.40 -6.43
N MET A 139 9.39 6.14 -5.11
CA MET A 139 10.05 7.05 -4.15
C MET A 139 11.55 6.79 -3.98
N LEU A 140 12.12 5.84 -4.72
CA LEU A 140 13.54 5.46 -4.64
C LEU A 140 14.34 5.93 -5.85
N GLY A 141 13.69 6.47 -6.89
CA GLY A 141 14.34 6.96 -8.10
C GLY A 141 14.57 8.46 -8.04
N ASN A 142 15.84 8.86 -8.08
CA ASN A 142 16.29 10.19 -8.47
C ASN A 142 17.05 10.08 -9.80
#